data_AF-A0A2N5KE07-F1
#
_entry.id   AF-A0A2N5KE07-F1
#
_cell.length_a   1.000
_cell.length_b   1.000
_cell.length_c   1.000
_cell.angle_alpha   90.00
_cell.angle_beta   90.00
_cell.angle_gamma   90.00
#
_symmetry.space_group_name_H-M   'P 1'
#
loop_
_entity.id
_entity.type
_entity.pdbx_description
1 polymer ?
#
loop_
_entity_poly.entity_id
_entity_poly.type
_entity_poly.pdbx_seq_one_letter_code
_entity_poly.pdbx_strand_id
1 'polypeptide(L)' 'DYVGMIFDGKPVTLNLTDISFAYSNEETYENRYVYHFRESLWNEIFMRYMGHKNLEDQILKQLDNDLIAPETLRVRG' A
#
# COMPACT_ATOMS: atom_id res chain seq x y z
N ASP A 1 -2.77 4.89 -12.38
CA ASP A 1 -1.33 4.66 -12.52
C ASP A 1 -1.01 3.20 -12.75
N TYR A 2 -0.04 2.92 -13.61
CA TYR A 2 0.52 1.57 -13.77
C TYR A 2 1.69 1.42 -12.80
N VAL A 3 1.55 0.50 -11.85
CA VAL A 3 2.60 0.18 -10.86
C VAL A 3 3.67 -0.78 -11.44
N GLY A 4 3.37 -1.41 -12.57
CA GLY A 4 4.23 -2.34 -13.29
C GLY A 4 3.62 -2.73 -14.65
N MET A 5 4.37 -3.47 -15.46
CA MET A 5 3.93 -3.97 -16.76
C MET A 5 4.47 -5.37 -17.05
N ILE A 6 3.87 -6.07 -18.01
CA ILE A 6 4.48 -7.27 -18.59
C ILE A 6 5.34 -6.84 -19.77
N PHE A 7 6.60 -7.26 -19.75
CA PHE A 7 7.56 -7.05 -20.83
C PHE A 7 8.27 -8.38 -21.12
N ASP A 8 8.25 -8.81 -22.38
CA ASP A 8 8.83 -10.09 -22.81
C ASP A 8 8.38 -11.30 -21.95
N GLY A 9 7.08 -11.37 -21.68
CA GLY A 9 6.47 -12.43 -20.86
C GLY A 9 6.81 -12.38 -19.36
N LYS A 10 7.56 -11.36 -18.91
CA LYS A 10 7.99 -11.21 -17.51
C LYS A 10 7.42 -9.95 -16.87
N PRO A 11 7.08 -9.97 -15.57
CA PRO A 11 6.65 -8.78 -14.87
C PRO A 11 7.83 -7.84 -14.61
N VAL A 12 7.70 -6.58 -15.01
CA VAL A 12 8.63 -5.48 -14.74
C VAL A 12 7.96 -4.48 -13.82
N THR A 13 8.59 -4.24 -12.67
CA THR A 13 8.10 -3.27 -11.69
C THR A 13 8.54 -1.87 -12.12
N LEU A 14 7.75 -0.85 -11.77
CA LEU A 14 8.10 0.55 -12.03
C LEU A 14 8.37 1.31 -10.71
N ASN A 15 8.64 0.58 -9.63
CA ASN A 15 8.91 1.19 -8.33
C ASN A 15 10.37 1.66 -8.25
N LEU A 16 10.57 2.98 -8.17
CA LEU A 16 11.90 3.59 -8.19
C LEU A 16 12.78 3.15 -7.02
N THR A 17 12.23 3.01 -5.82
CA THR A 17 13.01 2.62 -4.62
C THR A 17 13.54 1.20 -4.76
N ASP A 18 12.66 0.25 -5.12
CA ASP A 18 13.05 -1.15 -5.33
C ASP A 18 14.11 -1.25 -6.44
N ILE A 19 13.93 -0.54 -7.56
CA ILE A 19 14.89 -0.52 -8.69
C ILE A 19 16.24 0.08 -8.28
N SER A 20 16.23 1.21 -7.56
CA SER A 20 17.47 1.90 -7.18
C SER A 20 18.31 1.05 -6.24
N PHE A 21 17.67 0.42 -5.26
CA PHE A 21 18.35 -0.51 -4.36
C PHE A 21 18.88 -1.75 -5.09
N ALA A 22 18.09 -2.34 -5.98
CA ALA A 22 18.51 -3.50 -6.75
C ALA A 22 19.73 -3.17 -7.62
N TYR A 23 19.70 -2.01 -8.30
CA TYR A 23 20.81 -1.53 -9.12
C TYR A 23 22.08 -1.29 -8.29
N SER A 24 21.97 -0.59 -7.16
CA SER A 24 23.12 -0.30 -6.30
C SER A 24 23.77 -1.54 -5.69
N ASN A 25 23.03 -2.63 -5.53
CA ASN A 25 23.53 -3.90 -5.01
C ASN A 25 23.82 -4.93 -6.10
N GLU A 26 23.80 -4.54 -7.37
CA GLU A 26 24.06 -5.42 -8.52
C GLU A 26 23.15 -6.67 -8.53
N GLU A 27 21.92 -6.52 -8.02
CA GLU A 27 20.97 -7.62 -7.94
C GLU A 27 20.50 -8.05 -9.33
N THR A 28 20.36 -9.35 -9.51
CA THR A 28 19.80 -9.93 -10.73
C THR A 28 18.28 -9.76 -10.75
N TYR A 29 17.67 -9.96 -11.93
CA TYR A 29 16.21 -9.95 -12.05
C TYR A 29 15.58 -10.98 -11.10
N GLU A 30 16.18 -12.16 -10.96
CA GLU A 30 15.71 -13.23 -10.10
C GLU A 30 15.67 -12.82 -8.61
N ASN A 31 16.62 -11.97 -8.18
CA ASN A 31 16.75 -11.49 -6.81
C ASN A 31 16.17 -10.08 -6.58
N ARG A 32 15.47 -9.52 -7.58
CA ARG A 32 14.97 -8.15 -7.54
C ARG A 32 14.11 -7.87 -6.30
N TYR A 33 14.28 -6.68 -5.72
CA TYR A 33 13.39 -6.20 -4.68
C TYR A 33 12.00 -5.90 -5.25
N VAL A 34 10.97 -6.24 -4.48
CA VAL A 34 9.56 -6.06 -4.85
C VAL A 34 8.72 -5.55 -3.68
N TYR A 35 9.36 -5.05 -2.63
CA TYR A 35 8.66 -4.67 -1.41
C TYR A 35 7.71 -3.49 -1.66
N HIS A 36 8.23 -2.38 -2.16
CA HIS A 36 7.43 -1.18 -2.40
C HIS A 36 6.51 -1.34 -3.62
N PHE A 37 6.91 -2.15 -4.59
CA PHE A 37 6.04 -2.57 -5.69
C PHE A 37 4.80 -3.32 -5.17
N ARG A 38 4.98 -4.29 -4.26
CA ARG A 38 3.86 -5.07 -3.69
C ARG A 38 2.88 -4.18 -2.92
N GLU A 39 3.39 -3.25 -2.12
CA GLU A 39 2.56 -2.25 -1.42
C GLU A 39 1.75 -1.41 -2.41
N SER A 40 2.39 -0.91 -3.46
CA SER A 40 1.73 -0.09 -4.49
C SER A 40 0.66 -0.88 -5.25
N LEU A 41 0.97 -2.15 -5.59
CA LEU A 41 0.03 -3.05 -6.25
C LEU A 41 -1.18 -3.38 -5.37
N TRP A 42 -0.95 -3.62 -4.08
CA TRP A 42 -2.04 -3.85 -3.13
C TRP A 42 -2.96 -2.66 -3.03
N ASN A 43 -2.41 -1.45 -2.90
CA ASN A 43 -3.21 -0.22 -2.87
C ASN A 43 -4.05 -0.07 -4.14
N GLU A 44 -3.47 -0.35 -5.30
CA GLU A 44 -4.16 -0.25 -6.58
C GLU A 44 -5.32 -1.24 -6.71
N ILE A 45 -5.08 -2.52 -6.40
CA ILE A 45 -6.10 -3.58 -6.41
C ILE A 45 -7.20 -3.23 -5.40
N PHE A 46 -6.81 -2.80 -4.20
CA PHE A 46 -7.74 -2.45 -3.14
C PHE A 46 -8.65 -1.29 -3.55
N MET A 47 -8.10 -0.21 -4.13
CA MET A 47 -8.88 0.92 -4.64
C MET A 47 -9.85 0.49 -5.74
N ARG A 48 -9.40 -0.36 -6.68
CA ARG A 48 -10.27 -0.88 -7.75
C ARG A 48 -11.39 -1.77 -7.22
N TYR A 49 -11.08 -2.62 -6.26
CA TYR A 49 -12.02 -3.59 -5.70
C TYR A 49 -13.10 -2.91 -4.84
N MET A 50 -12.69 -2.01 -3.95
CA MET A 50 -13.63 -1.32 -3.06
C MET A 50 -14.43 -0.27 -3.83
N GLY A 51 -13.83 0.39 -4.81
CA GLY A 51 -14.35 1.60 -5.42
C GLY A 51 -14.24 2.79 -4.45
N HIS A 52 -14.09 4.00 -5.00
CA HIS A 52 -13.83 5.21 -4.20
C HIS A 52 -14.85 5.44 -3.09
N LYS A 53 -16.15 5.23 -3.37
CA LYS A 53 -17.22 5.51 -2.42
C LYS A 53 -17.20 4.58 -1.19
N ASN A 54 -17.05 3.27 -1.40
CA ASN A 54 -17.04 2.34 -0.26
C ASN A 54 -15.78 2.50 0.59
N LEU A 55 -14.66 2.88 -0.04
CA LEU A 55 -13.42 3.18 0.66
C LEU A 55 -13.56 4.43 1.53
N GLU A 56 -14.13 5.51 0.98
CA GLU A 56 -14.42 6.74 1.70
C GLU A 56 -15.33 6.49 2.91
N ASP A 57 -16.44 5.76 2.72
CA ASP A 57 -17.38 5.43 3.79
C ASP A 57 -16.72 4.61 4.92
N GLN A 58 -15.79 3.69 4.58
CA GLN A 58 -15.06 2.92 5.58
C GLN A 58 -14.03 3.73 6.34
N ILE A 59 -13.29 4.63 5.66
CA ILE A 59 -12.32 5.53 6.29
C ILE A 59 -13.04 6.48 7.25
N LEU A 60 -14.14 7.09 6.83
CA LEU A 60 -14.95 7.98 7.68
C LEU A 60 -15.46 7.23 8.92
N LYS A 61 -15.98 6.01 8.75
CA LYS A 61 -16.43 5.17 9.86
C LYS A 61 -15.30 4.82 10.83
N GLN A 62 -14.08 4.57 10.33
CA GLN A 62 -12.94 4.26 11.19
C GLN A 62 -12.50 5.50 11.98
N LEU A 63 -12.40 6.66 11.33
CA LEU A 63 -12.09 7.94 11.99
C LEU A 63 -13.13 8.32 13.05
N ASP A 64 -14.42 8.14 12.76
CA ASP A 64 -15.50 8.40 13.72
C ASP A 64 -15.38 7.49 14.95
N ASN A 65 -15.05 6.21 14.78
CA ASN A 65 -14.90 5.28 15.90
C ASN A 65 -13.65 5.59 16.75
N ASP A 66 -12.54 5.97 16.12
CA ASP A 66 -11.29 6.32 16.83
C ASP A 66 -11.43 7.62 17.65
N LEU A 67 -12.28 8.55 17.21
CA LEU A 67 -12.62 9.77 17.94
C LEU A 67 -13.57 9.53 19.14
N ILE A 68 -14.29 8.41 19.17
CA ILE A 68 -15.36 8.14 20.14
C ILE A 68 -14.90 7.30 21.34
N ALA A 69 -13.69 6.73 21.38
CA ALA A 69 -13.23 6.00 22.56
C ALA A 69 -13.14 6.94 23.79
N PRO A 70 -14.10 6.92 24.73
CA PRO A 70 -14.09 7.85 25.84
C PRO A 70 -13.03 7.34 26.81
N GLU A 71 -12.03 8.16 27.12
CA GLU A 71 -11.23 7.92 28.31
C GLU A 71 -12.16 7.91 29.52
N THR A 72 -12.35 6.75 30.15
CA THR A 72 -13.02 6.67 31.45
C THR A 72 -12.09 7.28 32.49
N LEU A 73 -12.09 8.61 32.60
CA LEU A 73 -11.45 9.30 33.69
C LEU A 73 -12.15 8.89 34.98
N ARG A 74 -11.50 8.01 35.76
CA ARG A 74 -11.91 7.66 37.11
C ARG A 74 -11.76 8.91 37.98
N VAL A 75 -12.86 9.64 38.17
CA VAL A 75 -12.91 10.72 39.16
C VAL A 75 -12.74 10.07 40.53
N ARG A 76 -11.57 10.22 41.14
CA ARG A 76 -11.38 9.90 42.56
C ARG A 76 -12.02 11.01 43.38
N GLY A 77 -13.09 10.66 44.09
CA GLY A 77 -13.62 11.44 45.20
C GLY A 77 -12.72 11.35 46.43
#